data_AF-A0A2V9J891-F1
#
_entry.id   AF-A0A2V9J891-F1
#
_cell.length_a   1.000
_cell.length_b   1.000
_cell.length_c   1.000
_cell.angle_alpha   90.00
_cell.angle_beta   90.00
_cell.angle_gamma   90.00
#
_symmetry.space_group_name_H-M   'P 1'
#
loop_
_entity.id
_entity.type
_entity.pdbx_description
1 polymer ?
#
loop_
_entity_poly.entity_id
_entity_poly.type
_entity_poly.pdbx_seq_one_letter_code
_entity_poly.pdbx_strand_id
1 'polypeptide(L)'
;MLGKRVSVWRKLQKYGALNWNNCAYVLPLDTSNLEKFHWLAAEIRKYQGEASVVEVARIHGHTERQVIALFNDTRASQYASFIRDARLTLRAAAKRSKAQQLLDFSRLNRRFGDLKAIDCFGCGKRKEAEQLMKELEARSGGSGAGGSGGHKKIGEYRGRVWQTRPRPEVDRVGSGWLIQHFIDPKARF
;
A
#
# COMPACT_ATOMS: atom_id res chain seq x y z
N MET A 1 13.70 -22.91 7.61
CA MET A 1 12.44 -22.74 8.36
C MET A 1 12.16 -21.29 8.80
N LEU A 2 13.17 -20.51 9.24
CA LEU A 2 12.99 -19.11 9.70
C LEU A 2 12.32 -18.17 8.66
N GLY A 3 12.69 -18.26 7.37
CA GLY A 3 12.11 -17.40 6.32
C GLY A 3 10.60 -17.58 6.11
N LYS A 4 10.06 -18.79 6.32
CA LYS A 4 8.64 -19.10 6.14
C LYS A 4 7.79 -18.45 7.24
N ARG A 5 8.24 -18.53 8.51
CA ARG A 5 7.57 -17.90 9.66
C ARG A 5 7.54 -16.37 9.53
N VAL A 6 8.65 -15.78 9.11
CA VAL A 6 8.73 -14.32 8.87
C VAL A 6 7.80 -13.88 7.73
N SER A 7 7.67 -14.69 6.67
CA SER A 7 6.73 -14.42 5.57
C SER A 7 5.28 -14.37 6.06
N VAL A 8 4.85 -15.37 6.83
CA VAL A 8 3.51 -15.44 7.44
C VAL A 8 3.27 -14.24 8.35
N TRP A 9 4.23 -13.93 9.21
CA TRP A 9 4.13 -12.76 10.09
C TRP A 9 3.98 -11.45 9.32
N ARG A 10 4.75 -11.24 8.23
CA ARG A 10 4.60 -10.06 7.37
C ARG A 10 3.22 -9.97 6.73
N LYS A 11 2.60 -11.09 6.34
CA LYS A 11 1.22 -11.12 5.81
C LYS A 11 0.21 -10.74 6.88
N LEU A 12 0.34 -11.26 8.11
CA LEU A 12 -0.51 -10.88 9.24
C LEU A 12 -0.43 -9.37 9.53
N GLN A 13 0.78 -8.80 9.52
CA GLN A 13 0.96 -7.35 9.65
C GLN A 13 0.30 -6.59 8.50
N LYS A 14 0.45 -7.08 7.25
CA LYS A 14 -0.16 -6.48 6.05
C LYS A 14 -1.70 -6.56 6.08
N TYR A 15 -2.28 -7.57 6.71
CA TYR A 15 -3.74 -7.68 6.86
C TYR A 15 -4.29 -6.80 7.97
N GLY A 16 -3.45 -6.23 8.83
CA GLY A 16 -3.91 -5.50 9.99
C GLY A 16 -4.36 -6.39 11.15
N ALA A 17 -3.94 -7.66 11.15
CA ALA A 17 -4.36 -8.61 12.17
C ALA A 17 -3.85 -8.20 13.55
N LEU A 18 -4.75 -8.22 14.53
CA LEU A 18 -4.42 -7.99 15.94
C LEU A 18 -3.82 -9.27 16.52
N ASN A 19 -2.65 -9.19 17.16
CA ASN A 19 -2.13 -10.30 17.94
C ASN A 19 -2.95 -10.42 19.24
N TRP A 20 -3.58 -11.57 19.43
CA TRP A 20 -4.39 -11.89 20.59
C TRP A 20 -3.60 -12.79 21.53
N ASN A 21 -3.06 -12.20 22.60
CA ASN A 21 -2.34 -12.87 23.70
C ASN A 21 -1.24 -13.84 23.24
N ASN A 22 -0.55 -13.57 22.13
CA ASN A 22 0.46 -14.44 21.51
C ASN A 22 -0.04 -15.85 21.13
N CYS A 23 -1.34 -16.11 21.16
CA CYS A 23 -1.93 -17.41 20.83
C CYS A 23 -2.67 -17.38 19.49
N ALA A 24 -3.24 -16.25 19.11
CA ALA A 24 -4.05 -16.12 17.90
C ALA A 24 -3.85 -14.77 17.22
N TYR A 25 -4.32 -14.68 15.97
CA TYR A 25 -4.44 -13.43 15.25
C TYR A 25 -5.90 -13.20 14.89
N VAL A 26 -6.38 -11.98 15.12
CA VAL A 26 -7.80 -11.64 15.00
C VAL A 26 -7.98 -10.53 13.96
N LEU A 27 -9.05 -10.66 13.17
CA LEU A 27 -9.56 -9.63 12.28
C LEU A 27 -11.07 -9.49 12.50
N PRO A 28 -11.65 -8.31 12.21
CA PRO A 28 -13.11 -8.18 12.14
C PRO A 28 -13.69 -9.14 11.11
N LEU A 29 -14.84 -9.73 11.43
CA LEU A 29 -15.50 -10.68 10.56
C LEU A 29 -16.12 -9.96 9.36
N ASP A 30 -15.49 -10.11 8.20
CA ASP A 30 -16.02 -9.76 6.89
C ASP A 30 -15.49 -10.77 5.85
N THR A 31 -16.13 -10.85 4.68
CA THR A 31 -15.77 -11.81 3.63
C THR A 31 -14.31 -11.66 3.18
N SER A 32 -13.80 -10.43 3.09
CA SER A 32 -12.42 -10.15 2.66
C SER A 32 -11.39 -10.66 3.67
N ASN A 33 -11.64 -10.46 4.96
CA ASN A 33 -10.75 -10.92 6.04
C ASN A 33 -10.80 -12.42 6.21
N LEU A 34 -11.97 -13.03 6.07
CA LEU A 34 -12.14 -14.48 6.12
C LEU A 34 -11.34 -15.15 4.98
N GLU A 35 -11.45 -14.64 3.75
CA GLU A 35 -10.65 -15.11 2.62
C GLU A 35 -9.14 -14.96 2.87
N LYS A 36 -8.68 -13.80 3.36
CA LYS A 36 -7.25 -13.59 3.71
C LYS A 36 -6.75 -14.66 4.67
N PHE A 37 -7.53 -15.00 5.70
CA PHE A 37 -7.17 -16.02 6.68
C PHE A 37 -7.21 -17.44 6.11
N HIS A 38 -8.19 -17.78 5.28
CA HIS A 38 -8.20 -19.08 4.59
C HIS A 38 -7.00 -19.27 3.66
N TRP A 39 -6.66 -18.25 2.86
CA TRP A 39 -5.47 -18.28 2.00
C TRP A 39 -4.18 -18.44 2.81
N LEU A 40 -4.05 -17.70 3.91
CA LEU A 40 -2.88 -17.80 4.78
C LEU A 40 -2.79 -19.17 5.46
N ALA A 41 -3.90 -19.74 5.92
CA ALA A 41 -3.94 -21.08 6.52
C ALA A 41 -3.58 -22.17 5.50
N ALA A 42 -4.03 -22.05 4.25
CA ALA A 42 -3.63 -22.95 3.17
C ALA A 42 -2.12 -22.86 2.87
N GLU A 43 -1.55 -21.66 2.90
CA GLU A 43 -0.11 -21.45 2.72
C GLU A 43 0.72 -22.02 3.88
N ILE A 44 0.27 -21.85 5.12
CA ILE A 44 0.94 -22.45 6.29
C ILE A 44 0.95 -23.98 6.18
N ARG A 45 -0.17 -24.59 5.76
CA ARG A 45 -0.26 -26.04 5.54
C ARG A 45 0.65 -26.52 4.41
N LYS A 46 0.79 -25.75 3.32
CA LYS A 46 1.80 -26.01 2.27
C LYS A 46 3.24 -25.99 2.81
N TYR A 47 3.48 -25.28 3.91
CA TYR A 47 4.76 -25.28 4.59
C TYR A 47 4.93 -26.39 5.62
N GLN A 48 4.02 -27.38 5.65
CA GLN A 48 3.94 -28.45 6.66
C GLN A 48 3.72 -27.91 8.08
N GLY A 49 3.14 -26.72 8.21
CA GLY A 49 2.67 -26.18 9.49
C GLY A 49 1.19 -26.44 9.71
N GLU A 50 0.73 -26.19 10.93
CA GLU A 50 -0.68 -26.27 11.30
C GLU A 50 -1.30 -24.88 11.40
N ALA A 51 -2.53 -24.75 10.91
CA ALA A 51 -3.31 -23.52 11.01
C ALA A 51 -4.81 -23.83 10.93
N SER A 52 -5.57 -23.22 11.82
CA SER A 52 -7.04 -23.26 11.84
C SER A 52 -7.58 -21.84 11.75
N VAL A 53 -8.70 -21.69 11.02
CA VAL A 53 -9.47 -20.45 10.94
C VAL A 53 -10.78 -20.69 11.67
N VAL A 54 -11.12 -19.79 12.58
CA VAL A 54 -12.35 -19.87 13.37
C VAL A 54 -13.09 -18.54 13.28
N GLU A 55 -14.40 -18.63 13.12
CA GLU A 55 -15.29 -17.49 13.24
C GLU A 55 -15.80 -17.40 14.67
N VAL A 56 -15.73 -16.20 15.26
CA VAL A 56 -16.06 -15.97 16.66
C VAL A 56 -17.09 -14.86 16.74
N ALA A 57 -18.30 -15.20 17.19
CA ALA A 57 -19.37 -14.21 17.38
C ALA A 57 -19.13 -13.33 18.63
N ARG A 58 -18.46 -13.87 19.66
CA ARG A 58 -18.16 -13.15 20.91
C ARG A 58 -16.95 -13.73 21.61
N ILE A 59 -16.15 -12.85 22.22
CA ILE A 59 -15.06 -13.22 23.13
C ILE A 59 -15.51 -12.92 24.56
N HIS A 60 -15.82 -13.96 25.35
CA HIS A 60 -16.18 -13.77 26.75
C HIS A 60 -15.04 -13.11 27.54
N GLY A 61 -15.40 -12.25 28.50
CA GLY A 61 -14.43 -11.45 29.27
C GLY A 61 -13.97 -10.16 28.57
N HIS A 62 -14.33 -9.96 27.30
CA HIS A 62 -14.06 -8.72 26.56
C HIS A 62 -15.34 -8.18 25.93
N THR A 63 -15.61 -6.90 26.15
CA THR A 63 -16.64 -6.19 25.38
C THR A 63 -16.13 -5.91 23.97
N GLU A 64 -17.05 -5.78 23.01
CA GLU A 64 -16.72 -5.38 21.64
C GLU A 64 -15.92 -4.06 21.62
N ARG A 65 -16.31 -3.09 22.46
CA ARG A 65 -15.59 -1.81 22.60
C ARG A 65 -14.14 -1.98 23.04
N GLN A 66 -13.87 -2.90 23.97
CA GLN A 66 -12.50 -3.20 24.40
C GLN A 66 -11.69 -3.84 23.27
N VAL A 67 -12.27 -4.76 22.50
CA VAL A 67 -11.60 -5.37 21.35
C VAL A 67 -11.30 -4.31 20.28
N ILE A 68 -12.27 -3.45 19.95
CA ILE A 68 -12.09 -2.33 19.02
C ILE A 68 -10.99 -1.38 19.51
N ALA A 69 -10.92 -1.09 20.81
CA ALA A 69 -9.86 -0.27 21.38
C ALA A 69 -8.47 -0.88 21.11
N LEU A 70 -8.29 -2.19 21.27
CA LEU A 70 -7.02 -2.87 20.96
C LEU A 70 -6.60 -2.72 19.48
N PHE A 71 -7.55 -2.81 18.55
CA PHE A 71 -7.30 -2.54 17.14
C PHE A 71 -6.86 -1.08 16.93
N ASN A 72 -7.60 -0.13 17.52
CA ASN A 72 -7.32 1.30 17.40
C ASN A 72 -5.98 1.70 18.02
N ASP A 73 -5.58 1.11 19.14
CA ASP A 73 -4.30 1.34 19.81
C ASP A 73 -3.14 0.83 18.94
N THR A 74 -3.30 -0.36 18.36
CA THR A 74 -2.34 -0.90 17.40
C THR A 74 -2.19 0.04 16.20
N ARG A 75 -3.30 0.50 15.60
CA ARG A 75 -3.25 1.48 14.49
C ARG A 75 -2.68 2.82 14.93
N ALA A 76 -2.96 3.28 16.15
CA ALA A 76 -2.47 4.55 16.67
C ALA A 76 -0.93 4.58 16.71
N SER A 77 -0.28 3.48 17.09
CA SER A 77 1.18 3.38 17.08
C SER A 77 1.76 3.51 15.66
N GLN A 78 1.10 2.90 14.67
CA GLN A 78 1.52 2.93 13.28
C GLN A 78 1.30 4.31 12.65
N TYR A 79 0.14 4.93 12.90
CA TYR A 79 -0.13 6.30 12.49
C TYR A 79 0.84 7.28 13.15
N ALA A 80 1.16 7.12 14.43
CA ALA A 80 2.15 7.98 15.10
C ALA A 80 3.53 7.89 14.43
N SER A 81 3.96 6.68 14.07
CA SER A 81 5.20 6.45 13.31
C SER A 81 5.15 7.13 11.93
N PHE A 82 4.04 6.97 11.20
CA PHE A 82 3.81 7.62 9.91
C PHE A 82 3.81 9.15 10.01
N ILE A 83 3.09 9.71 10.98
CA ILE A 83 2.98 11.15 11.26
C ILE A 83 4.37 11.75 11.51
N ARG A 84 5.21 11.07 12.31
CA ARG A 84 6.59 11.49 12.55
C ARG A 84 7.38 11.56 11.24
N ASP A 85 7.31 10.52 10.42
CA ASP A 85 8.05 10.44 9.16
C ASP A 85 7.55 11.47 8.13
N ALA A 86 6.24 11.72 8.08
CA ALA A 86 5.62 12.76 7.27
C ALA A 86 6.09 14.16 7.69
N ARG A 87 6.09 14.46 9.00
CA ARG A 87 6.60 15.73 9.54
C ARG A 87 8.08 15.94 9.24
N LEU A 88 8.91 14.89 9.36
CA LEU A 88 10.33 14.96 9.00
C LEU A 88 10.52 15.26 7.51
N THR A 89 9.72 14.62 6.65
CA THR A 89 9.73 14.85 5.21
C THR A 89 9.33 16.29 4.88
N LEU A 90 8.28 16.81 5.52
CA LEU A 90 7.81 18.18 5.34
C LEU A 90 8.87 19.22 5.72
N ARG A 91 9.56 19.02 6.84
CA ARG A 91 10.67 19.88 7.30
C ARG A 91 11.86 19.85 6.32
N ALA A 92 12.18 18.67 5.79
CA ALA A 92 13.27 18.51 4.84
C ALA A 92 12.95 19.04 3.43
N ALA A 93 11.66 19.20 3.08
CA ALA A 93 11.21 19.50 1.72
C ALA A 93 11.89 20.73 1.10
N ALA A 94 12.12 21.80 1.87
CA ALA A 94 12.75 23.02 1.37
C ALA A 94 14.18 22.81 0.85
N LYS A 95 14.89 21.78 1.33
CA LYS A 95 16.25 21.41 0.91
C LYS A 95 16.27 20.35 -0.20
N ARG A 96 15.10 19.88 -0.65
CA ARG A 96 14.96 18.80 -1.63
C ARG A 96 14.55 19.36 -2.99
N SER A 97 15.06 18.76 -4.07
CA SER A 97 14.60 19.07 -5.43
C SER A 97 13.13 18.71 -5.62
N LYS A 98 12.47 19.31 -6.61
CA LYS A 98 11.05 19.05 -6.90
C LYS A 98 10.78 17.57 -7.22
N ALA A 99 11.67 16.95 -8.00
CA ALA A 99 11.61 15.51 -8.30
C ALA A 99 11.68 14.65 -7.02
N GLN A 100 12.57 15.01 -6.09
CA GLN A 100 12.70 14.29 -4.83
C GLN A 100 11.48 14.48 -3.93
N GLN A 101 10.88 15.67 -3.90
CA GLN A 101 9.63 15.92 -3.18
C GLN A 101 8.47 15.06 -3.72
N LEU A 102 8.35 14.91 -5.04
CA LEU A 102 7.34 14.05 -5.67
C LEU A 102 7.56 12.56 -5.33
N LEU A 103 8.80 12.10 -5.33
CA LEU A 103 9.15 10.73 -4.93
C LEU A 103 8.84 10.47 -3.45
N ASP A 104 9.21 11.41 -2.57
CA ASP A 104 8.93 11.33 -1.15
C ASP A 104 7.41 11.30 -0.88
N PHE A 105 6.65 12.16 -1.57
CA PHE A 105 5.18 12.16 -1.52
C PHE A 105 4.58 10.84 -1.99
N SER A 106 4.98 10.34 -3.17
CA SER A 106 4.46 9.08 -3.72
C SER A 106 4.69 7.89 -2.77
N ARG A 107 5.90 7.81 -2.17
CA ARG A 107 6.23 6.79 -1.17
C ARG A 107 5.34 6.89 0.07
N LEU A 108 5.15 8.10 0.61
CA LEU A 108 4.31 8.31 1.78
C LEU A 108 2.83 8.08 1.46
N ASN A 109 2.36 8.46 0.28
CA ASN A 109 0.99 8.24 -0.17
C ASN A 109 0.67 6.75 -0.26
N ARG A 110 1.59 5.95 -0.83
CA ARG A 110 1.45 4.49 -0.83
C ARG A 110 1.36 3.93 0.59
N ARG A 111 2.29 4.31 1.47
CA ARG A 111 2.29 3.84 2.87
C ARG A 111 1.04 4.28 3.63
N PHE A 112 0.54 5.48 3.37
CA PHE A 112 -0.70 5.98 3.96
C PHE A 112 -1.91 5.17 3.47
N GLY A 113 -1.96 4.85 2.17
CA GLY A 113 -2.96 3.95 1.59
C GLY A 113 -2.93 2.57 2.24
N ASP A 114 -1.74 1.98 2.42
CA ASP A 114 -1.55 0.70 3.10
C ASP A 114 -2.06 0.75 4.55
N LEU A 115 -1.80 1.83 5.29
CA LEU A 115 -2.31 2.01 6.66
C LEU A 115 -3.83 2.18 6.70
N LYS A 116 -4.40 2.95 5.76
CA LYS A 116 -5.84 3.17 5.65
C LYS A 116 -6.59 1.89 5.31
N ALA A 117 -5.98 1.02 4.48
CA ALA A 117 -6.58 -0.27 4.10
C ALA A 117 -6.72 -1.26 5.27
N ILE A 118 -5.96 -1.06 6.35
CA ILE A 118 -5.98 -1.92 7.55
C ILE A 118 -6.58 -1.22 8.79
N ASP A 119 -7.11 -0.01 8.61
CA ASP A 119 -7.77 0.77 9.65
C ASP A 119 -9.28 0.48 9.66
N CYS A 120 -9.67 -0.68 10.22
CA CYS A 120 -11.05 -1.17 10.18
C CYS A 120 -12.04 -0.34 11.01
N PHE A 121 -11.57 0.34 12.06
CA PHE A 121 -12.43 1.03 13.04
C PHE A 121 -12.24 2.54 13.09
N GLY A 122 -11.41 3.11 12.22
CA GLY A 122 -11.23 4.56 12.12
C GLY A 122 -10.44 5.14 13.29
N CYS A 123 -9.16 4.78 13.39
CA CYS A 123 -8.26 5.29 14.41
C CYS A 123 -8.25 6.84 14.44
N GLY A 124 -8.35 7.43 15.63
CA GLY A 124 -8.43 8.89 15.79
C GLY A 124 -7.24 9.68 15.22
N LYS A 125 -6.05 9.05 15.13
CA LYS A 125 -4.85 9.67 14.53
C LYS A 125 -4.89 9.76 13.00
N ARG A 126 -5.86 9.10 12.36
CA ARG A 126 -6.00 9.13 10.90
C ARG A 126 -6.23 10.53 10.37
N LYS A 127 -7.05 11.36 11.03
CA LYS A 127 -7.33 12.73 10.59
C LYS A 127 -6.06 13.59 10.51
N GLU A 128 -5.18 13.46 11.51
CA GLU A 128 -3.90 14.17 11.53
C GLU A 128 -2.98 13.69 10.39
N ALA A 129 -2.93 12.38 10.15
CA ALA A 129 -2.18 11.82 9.02
C ALA A 129 -2.71 12.29 7.66
N GLU A 130 -4.04 12.38 7.50
CA GLU A 130 -4.69 12.91 6.30
C GLU A 130 -4.34 14.38 6.06
N GLN A 131 -4.31 15.20 7.12
CA GLN A 131 -3.92 16.62 7.03
C GLN A 131 -2.46 16.77 6.57
N LEU A 132 -1.53 16.02 7.18
CA LEU A 132 -0.13 16.05 6.78
C LEU A 132 0.09 15.60 5.33
N MET A 133 -0.69 14.62 4.86
CA MET A 133 -0.63 14.18 3.47
C MET A 133 -1.10 15.26 2.50
N LYS A 134 -2.16 16.02 2.84
CA LYS A 134 -2.60 17.18 2.04
C LYS A 134 -1.54 18.27 1.98
N GLU A 135 -0.85 18.54 3.08
CA GLU A 135 0.25 19.51 3.10
C GLU A 135 1.44 19.08 2.23
N LEU A 136 1.82 17.80 2.31
CA LEU A 136 2.87 17.23 1.46
C LEU A 136 2.49 17.24 -0.02
N GLU A 137 1.22 16.97 -0.34
CA GLU A 137 0.68 17.09 -1.69
C GLU A 137 0.81 18.53 -2.21
N ALA A 138 0.34 19.52 -1.44
CA ALA A 138 0.42 20.93 -1.83
C ALA A 138 1.87 21.40 -2.08
N ARG A 139 2.82 20.94 -1.27
CA ARG A 139 4.26 21.27 -1.46
C ARG A 139 4.87 20.53 -2.65
N SER A 140 4.59 19.23 -2.79
CA SER A 140 5.10 18.42 -3.89
C SER A 140 4.47 18.80 -5.23
N GLY A 141 3.25 19.36 -5.22
CA GLY A 141 2.47 19.78 -6.37
C GLY A 141 1.95 21.21 -6.26
N GLY A 142 2.84 22.20 -6.07
CA GLY A 142 2.49 23.61 -6.26
C GLY A 142 1.66 23.79 -7.54
N SER A 143 0.40 24.21 -7.37
CA SER A 143 -0.60 24.50 -8.40
C SER A 143 -0.53 23.60 -9.64
N GLY A 144 -0.85 22.32 -9.46
CA GLY A 144 -0.92 21.35 -10.54
C GLY A 144 -1.59 20.07 -10.08
N ALA A 145 -2.80 20.18 -9.52
CA ALA A 145 -3.69 19.04 -9.38
C ALA A 145 -3.87 18.42 -10.78
N GLY A 146 -3.44 17.16 -10.95
CA GLY A 146 -3.63 16.42 -12.20
C GLY A 146 -2.42 16.36 -13.14
N GLY A 147 -1.21 16.20 -12.61
CA GLY A 147 -0.08 15.68 -13.38
C GLY A 147 -0.20 14.18 -13.69
N SER A 148 -1.35 13.71 -14.22
CA SER A 148 -1.24 12.74 -15.32
C SER A 148 -0.28 13.43 -16.29
N GLY A 149 0.93 12.92 -16.49
CA GLY A 149 1.87 13.52 -17.45
C GLY A 149 1.07 13.79 -18.69
N GLY A 150 0.81 15.08 -18.99
CA GLY A 150 -0.30 15.49 -19.83
C GLY A 150 -0.30 14.56 -21.03
N HIS A 151 -1.40 13.81 -21.24
CA HIS A 151 -1.47 12.88 -22.36
C HIS A 151 -1.17 13.72 -23.59
N LYS A 152 0.09 13.67 -24.05
CA LYS A 152 0.46 14.33 -25.27
C LYS A 152 -0.46 13.71 -26.31
N LYS A 153 -1.00 14.52 -27.22
CA LYS A 153 -1.89 13.97 -28.22
C LYS A 153 -1.14 12.83 -28.91
N ILE A 154 -1.82 11.74 -29.25
CA ILE A 154 -1.19 10.55 -29.86
C ILE A 154 -0.26 10.95 -31.03
N GLY A 155 -0.62 12.00 -31.78
CA GLY A 155 0.19 12.58 -32.85
C GLY A 155 1.57 13.11 -32.43
N GLU A 156 1.77 13.57 -31.20
CA GLU A 156 3.06 14.06 -30.70
C GLU A 156 4.09 12.94 -30.45
N TYR A 157 3.62 11.69 -30.41
CA TYR A 157 4.46 10.51 -30.26
C TYR A 157 4.87 9.89 -31.62
N ARG A 158 4.29 10.35 -32.74
CA ARG A 158 4.63 9.85 -34.08
C ARG A 158 5.98 10.38 -34.56
N GLY A 159 6.77 9.52 -35.22
CA GLY A 159 8.06 9.86 -35.80
C GLY A 159 9.20 9.99 -34.79
N ARG A 160 9.02 9.52 -33.55
CA ARG A 160 10.07 9.52 -32.52
C ARG A 160 10.82 8.18 -32.49
N VAL A 161 12.02 8.20 -31.92
CA VAL A 161 12.77 6.99 -31.59
C VAL A 161 12.37 6.55 -30.18
N TRP A 162 11.82 5.35 -30.10
CA TRP A 162 11.36 4.68 -28.88
C TRP A 162 12.56 3.95 -28.28
N GLN A 163 12.74 4.03 -26.96
CA GLN A 163 13.89 3.40 -26.31
C GLN A 163 13.49 2.04 -25.76
N THR A 164 14.15 0.99 -26.22
CA THR A 164 14.01 -0.37 -25.66
C THR A 164 15.26 -0.81 -24.90
N ARG A 165 15.11 -1.80 -24.00
CA ARG A 165 16.24 -2.44 -23.33
C ARG A 165 16.59 -3.75 -24.05
N PRO A 166 17.86 -4.18 -24.03
CA PRO A 166 18.23 -5.51 -24.51
C PRO A 166 17.44 -6.58 -23.74
N ARG A 167 16.85 -7.55 -24.45
CA ARG A 167 15.99 -8.64 -23.91
C ARG A 167 14.74 -8.15 -23.16
N PRO A 168 13.75 -7.56 -23.84
CA PRO A 168 12.50 -7.14 -23.22
C PRO A 168 11.66 -8.33 -22.75
N GLU A 169 11.02 -8.20 -21.58
CA GLU A 169 9.98 -9.13 -21.11
C GLU A 169 8.67 -8.97 -21.91
N VAL A 170 7.75 -9.93 -21.78
CA VAL A 170 6.52 -10.04 -22.59
C VAL A 170 5.71 -8.73 -22.64
N ASP A 171 5.53 -8.05 -21.51
CA ASP A 171 4.81 -6.76 -21.45
C ASP A 171 5.43 -5.68 -22.34
N ARG A 172 6.76 -5.67 -22.47
CA ARG A 172 7.47 -4.67 -23.29
C ARG A 172 7.39 -4.97 -24.77
N VAL A 173 7.32 -6.26 -25.14
CA VAL A 173 7.05 -6.67 -26.53
C VAL A 173 5.61 -6.31 -26.91
N GLY A 174 4.65 -6.58 -26.02
CA GLY A 174 3.24 -6.19 -26.21
C GLY A 174 3.07 -4.68 -26.34
N SER A 175 3.80 -3.91 -25.54
CA SER A 175 3.83 -2.44 -25.67
C SER A 175 4.35 -1.99 -27.03
N GLY A 176 5.40 -2.62 -27.56
CA GLY A 176 5.94 -2.33 -28.89
C GLY A 176 4.94 -2.59 -30.02
N TRP A 177 4.22 -3.71 -29.95
CA TRP A 177 3.14 -4.03 -30.89
C TRP A 177 2.03 -2.97 -30.85
N LEU A 178 1.58 -2.58 -29.65
CA LEU A 178 0.54 -1.57 -29.47
C LEU A 178 0.96 -0.22 -30.06
N ILE A 179 2.21 0.19 -29.82
CA ILE A 179 2.77 1.44 -30.36
C ILE A 179 2.74 1.43 -31.89
N GLN A 180 3.18 0.34 -32.52
CA GLN A 180 3.17 0.23 -33.99
C GLN A 180 1.76 0.24 -34.58
N HIS A 181 0.77 -0.34 -33.90
CA HIS A 181 -0.57 -0.48 -34.49
C HIS A 181 -1.48 0.72 -34.22
N PHE A 182 -1.33 1.39 -33.08
CA PHE A 182 -2.30 2.41 -32.64
C PHE A 182 -1.71 3.82 -32.47
N ILE A 183 -0.39 3.95 -32.36
CA ILE A 183 0.26 5.24 -32.05
C ILE A 183 1.06 5.72 -33.26
N ASP A 184 2.09 4.97 -33.64
CA ASP A 184 3.04 5.30 -34.68
C ASP A 184 3.36 4.08 -35.56
N PRO A 185 2.68 3.95 -36.73
CA PRO A 185 2.93 2.88 -37.69
C PRO A 185 4.37 2.79 -38.19
N LYS A 186 5.17 3.86 -38.04
CA LYS A 186 6.58 3.92 -38.45
C LYS A 186 7.54 3.97 -37.25
N ALA A 187 7.09 3.53 -36.08
CA ALA A 187 7.89 3.54 -34.85
C ALA A 187 9.24 2.81 -35.01
N ARG A 188 10.31 3.43 -34.52
CA ARG A 188 11.67 2.87 -34.43
C ARG A 188 12.03 2.65 -32.96
N PHE A 189 12.57 1.49 -32.59
CA PHE A 189 12.78 1.05 -31.20
C PHE A 189 14.27 0.87 -30.82
#